data_AF-A0A2M6ZW26-F1
#
_entry.id   AF-A0A2M6ZW26-F1
#
_cell.length_a   1.000
_cell.length_b   1.000
_cell.length_c   1.000
_cell.angle_alpha   90.00
_cell.angle_beta   90.00
_cell.angle_gamma   90.00
#
_symmetry.space_group_name_H-M   'P 1'
#
loop_
_entity.id
_entity.type
_entity.pdbx_description
1 polymer ?
#
loop_
_entity_poly.entity_id
_entity_poly.type
_entity_poly.pdbx_seq_one_letter_code
_entity_poly.pdbx_strand_id
1 'polypeptide(L)'
;MPIEQWIMVIAIIIGPTISVCISLWFQNYSAKRQAKFNSFYWLMAKRKTALNPNRLDALNTIDVIWANHKKIPALWHEYYSALKQDPKRSLEDWNHAHIRYFTKWLSISVTTSSRLTLINFILPKV
;
A
#
# COMPACT_ATOMS: atom_id res chain seq x y z
N MET A 1 30.77 -14.74 40.22
CA MET A 1 30.49 -15.41 38.94
C MET A 1 31.48 -14.91 37.90
N PRO A 2 32.15 -15.80 37.15
CA PRO A 2 33.06 -15.43 36.07
C PRO A 2 32.34 -14.60 34.99
N ILE A 3 33.07 -13.68 34.36
CA ILE A 3 32.55 -12.74 33.34
C ILE A 3 31.90 -13.45 32.14
N GLU A 4 32.39 -14.65 31.81
CA GLU A 4 31.89 -15.48 30.71
C GLU A 4 30.41 -15.87 30.90
N GLN A 5 30.00 -16.14 32.15
CA GLN A 5 28.61 -16.49 32.46
C GLN A 5 27.66 -15.31 32.21
N TRP A 6 28.11 -14.09 32.51
CA TRP A 6 27.33 -12.88 32.24
C TRP A 6 27.15 -12.65 30.73
N ILE A 7 28.20 -12.86 29.93
CA ILE A 7 28.13 -12.74 28.47
C ILE A 7 27.13 -13.76 27.89
N MET A 8 27.15 -15.00 28.37
CA MET A 8 26.23 -16.05 27.90
C MET A 8 24.77 -15.72 28.23
N VAL A 9 24.49 -15.28 29.46
CA VAL A 9 23.13 -14.89 29.88
C VAL A 9 22.62 -13.73 29.01
N ILE A 10 23.47 -12.72 28.78
CA ILE A 10 23.13 -11.59 27.92
C ILE A 10 22.86 -12.05 26.48
N ALA A 11 23.68 -12.94 25.92
CA ALA A 11 23.51 -13.43 24.55
C ALA A 11 22.19 -14.20 24.34
N ILE A 12 21.81 -15.04 25.31
CA ILE A 12 20.56 -15.82 25.27
C ILE A 12 19.32 -14.91 25.29
N ILE A 13 19.40 -13.77 25.96
CA ILE A 13 18.28 -12.80 26.04
C ILE A 13 18.27 -11.88 24.81
N ILE A 14 19.44 -11.38 24.40
CA ILE A 14 19.56 -10.43 23.29
C ILE A 14 19.18 -11.08 21.96
N GLY A 15 19.54 -12.35 21.71
CA GLY A 15 19.28 -13.03 20.44
C GLY A 15 17.79 -13.03 20.05
N PRO A 16 16.89 -13.60 20.87
CA PRO A 16 15.45 -13.58 20.63
C PRO A 16 14.87 -12.17 20.57
N THR A 17 15.36 -11.25 21.41
CA THR A 17 14.89 -9.87 21.45
C THR A 17 15.11 -9.16 20.11
N ILE A 18 16.34 -9.24 19.57
CA ILE A 18 16.67 -8.67 18.27
C ILE A 18 15.86 -9.36 17.15
N SER A 19 15.71 -10.68 17.20
CA SER A 19 14.94 -11.45 16.22
C SER A 19 13.47 -11.00 16.16
N VAL A 20 12.83 -10.80 17.31
CA VAL A 20 11.44 -10.32 17.38
C VAL A 20 11.35 -8.87 16.89
N CYS A 21 12.30 -8.00 17.25
CA CYS A 21 12.33 -6.61 16.76
C CYS A 21 12.42 -6.54 15.22
N ILE A 22 13.33 -7.31 14.62
CA ILE A 22 13.47 -7.39 13.16
C ILE A 22 12.20 -7.96 12.53
N SER A 23 11.63 -9.00 13.13
CA SER A 23 10.41 -9.65 12.64
C SER A 23 9.23 -8.68 12.63
N LEU A 24 9.01 -7.93 13.72
CA LEU A 24 7.95 -6.92 13.82
C LEU A 24 8.16 -5.76 12.85
N TRP A 25 9.40 -5.31 12.68
CA TRP A 25 9.74 -4.28 11.69
C TRP A 25 9.41 -4.72 10.27
N PHE A 26 9.83 -5.93 9.89
CA PHE A 26 9.56 -6.49 8.56
C PHE A 26 8.07 -6.72 8.31
N GLN A 27 7.33 -7.19 9.33
CA GLN A 27 5.89 -7.37 9.27
C GLN A 27 5.18 -6.03 9.06
N ASN A 28 5.53 -4.99 9.82
CA ASN A 28 4.96 -3.65 9.67
C ASN A 28 5.25 -3.05 8.29
N TYR A 29 6.46 -3.25 7.77
CA TYR A 29 6.83 -2.81 6.44
C TYR A 29 6.01 -3.54 5.35
N SER A 30 5.91 -4.85 5.47
CA SER A 30 5.15 -5.69 4.53
C SER A 30 3.65 -5.40 4.59
N ALA A 31 3.09 -5.13 5.77
CA ALA A 31 1.68 -4.77 5.96
C ALA A 31 1.31 -3.48 5.23
N LYS A 32 2.18 -2.45 5.28
CA LYS A 32 1.97 -1.19 4.52
C LYS A 32 1.97 -1.43 3.01
N ARG A 33 2.85 -2.30 2.51
CA ARG A 33 2.87 -2.68 1.10
C ARG A 33 1.63 -3.49 0.70
N GLN A 34 1.22 -4.41 1.56
CA GLN A 34 0.04 -5.23 1.35
C GLN A 34 -1.24 -4.40 1.34
N ALA A 35 -1.38 -3.40 2.22
CA ALA A 35 -2.51 -2.48 2.23
C ALA A 35 -2.65 -1.72 0.90
N LYS A 36 -1.53 -1.20 0.37
CA LYS A 36 -1.49 -0.56 -0.96
C LYS A 36 -1.91 -1.53 -2.07
N PHE A 37 -1.38 -2.76 -2.06
CA PHE A 37 -1.76 -3.79 -3.03
C PHE A 37 -3.23 -4.17 -2.94
N ASN A 38 -3.75 -4.44 -1.73
CA ASN A 38 -5.14 -4.79 -1.49
C ASN A 38 -6.09 -3.69 -1.96
N SER A 39 -5.76 -2.42 -1.68
CA SER A 39 -6.57 -1.28 -2.16
C SER A 39 -6.73 -1.32 -3.69
N PHE A 40 -5.63 -1.53 -4.43
CA PHE A 40 -5.65 -1.62 -5.89
C PHE A 40 -6.37 -2.89 -6.38
N TYR A 41 -6.08 -4.02 -5.75
CA TYR A 41 -6.65 -5.32 -6.10
C TYR A 41 -8.18 -5.31 -6.00
N TRP A 42 -8.74 -4.85 -4.89
CA TRP A 42 -10.19 -4.84 -4.69
C TRP A 42 -10.92 -3.90 -5.65
N LEU A 43 -10.32 -2.75 -5.95
CA LEU A 43 -10.85 -1.81 -6.94
C LEU A 43 -10.88 -2.41 -8.35
N MET A 44 -9.82 -3.14 -8.73
CA MET A 44 -9.74 -3.80 -10.03
C MET A 44 -10.65 -5.04 -10.12
N ALA A 45 -10.61 -5.90 -9.10
CA ALA A 45 -11.33 -7.16 -9.06
C ALA A 45 -12.85 -6.97 -9.01
N LYS A 46 -13.32 -5.95 -8.28
CA LYS A 46 -14.75 -5.68 -8.07
C LYS A 46 -15.26 -4.47 -8.84
N ARG A 47 -14.58 -4.09 -9.94
CA ARG A 47 -14.94 -2.93 -10.78
C ARG A 47 -16.41 -2.87 -11.22
N LYS A 48 -17.01 -4.02 -11.56
CA LYS A 48 -18.41 -4.13 -12.02
C LYS A 48 -19.42 -4.24 -10.88
N THR A 49 -18.98 -4.48 -9.65
CA THR A 49 -19.84 -4.68 -8.48
C THR A 49 -19.74 -3.47 -7.56
N ALA A 50 -20.73 -2.57 -7.62
CA ALA A 50 -20.71 -1.33 -6.85
C ALA A 50 -20.84 -1.56 -5.33
N LEU A 51 -21.62 -2.57 -4.92
CA LEU A 51 -21.98 -2.82 -3.51
C LEU A 51 -21.06 -3.81 -2.79
N ASN A 52 -19.83 -4.00 -3.25
CA ASN A 52 -18.89 -4.91 -2.58
C ASN A 52 -18.23 -4.21 -1.37
N PRO A 53 -18.34 -4.74 -0.13
CA PRO A 53 -17.77 -4.10 1.06
C PRO A 53 -16.25 -3.85 0.96
N ASN A 54 -15.48 -4.81 0.44
CA ASN A 54 -14.03 -4.66 0.30
C ASN A 54 -13.66 -3.57 -0.71
N ARG A 55 -14.51 -3.36 -1.73
CA ARG A 55 -14.33 -2.24 -2.66
C ARG A 55 -14.63 -0.91 -1.98
N LEU A 56 -15.70 -0.81 -1.21
CA LEU A 56 -16.06 0.42 -0.49
C LEU A 56 -15.00 0.76 0.57
N ASP A 57 -14.51 -0.22 1.30
CA ASP A 57 -13.41 -0.05 2.26
C ASP A 57 -12.13 0.40 1.55
N ALA A 58 -11.77 -0.23 0.43
CA ALA A 58 -10.66 0.22 -0.40
C ALA A 58 -10.85 1.68 -0.85
N LEU A 59 -12.03 2.07 -1.33
CA LEU A 59 -12.35 3.43 -1.77
C LEU A 59 -12.16 4.46 -0.64
N ASN A 60 -12.68 4.17 0.55
CA ASN A 60 -12.61 5.06 1.72
C ASN A 60 -11.18 5.17 2.27
N THR A 61 -10.37 4.12 2.12
CA THR A 61 -9.00 4.09 2.62
C THR A 61 -7.96 4.57 1.61
N ILE A 62 -8.32 4.87 0.34
CA ILE A 62 -7.37 5.37 -0.67
C ILE A 62 -6.61 6.59 -0.16
N ASP A 63 -7.32 7.59 0.39
CA ASP A 63 -6.71 8.85 0.80
C ASP A 63 -5.75 8.66 1.98
N VAL A 64 -6.04 7.69 2.86
CA VAL A 64 -5.20 7.35 4.02
C VAL A 64 -3.99 6.52 3.60
N ILE A 65 -4.20 5.43 2.84
CA ILE A 65 -3.15 4.50 2.39
C ILE A 65 -2.14 5.21 1.46
N TRP A 66 -2.62 6.17 0.66
CA TRP A 66 -1.83 6.91 -0.30
C TRP A 66 -1.56 8.36 0.10
N ALA A 67 -1.73 8.73 1.38
CA ALA A 67 -1.46 10.07 1.90
C ALA A 67 -0.05 10.59 1.55
N ASN A 68 0.95 9.70 1.57
CA ASN A 68 2.34 10.00 1.21
C ASN A 68 2.55 10.25 -0.30
N HIS A 69 1.56 9.95 -1.14
CA HIS A 69 1.63 10.03 -2.61
C HIS A 69 0.44 10.81 -3.17
N LYS A 70 0.41 12.13 -2.95
CA LYS A 70 -0.68 13.04 -3.36
C LYS A 70 -1.18 12.89 -4.81
N LYS A 71 -0.33 12.40 -5.72
CA LYS A 71 -0.70 12.12 -7.12
C LYS A 71 -1.80 11.06 -7.26
N ILE A 72 -1.84 10.07 -6.37
CA ILE A 72 -2.78 8.96 -6.43
C ILE A 72 -4.19 9.37 -5.97
N PRO A 73 -4.36 10.02 -4.79
CA PRO A 73 -5.63 10.63 -4.41
C PRO A 73 -6.15 11.63 -5.46
N ALA A 74 -5.28 12.46 -6.03
CA ALA A 74 -5.66 13.40 -7.09
C ALA A 74 -6.20 12.68 -8.34
N LEU A 75 -5.50 11.63 -8.80
CA LEU A 75 -5.95 10.81 -9.94
C LEU A 75 -7.27 10.08 -9.64
N TRP A 76 -7.44 9.64 -8.40
CA TRP A 76 -8.69 9.04 -7.92
C TRP A 76 -9.85 10.03 -7.97
N HIS A 77 -9.66 11.25 -7.46
CA HIS A 77 -10.69 12.29 -7.54
C HIS A 77 -11.00 12.71 -8.98
N GLU A 78 -9.99 12.77 -9.86
CA GLU A 78 -10.18 13.00 -11.30
C GLU A 78 -11.06 11.91 -11.91
N TYR A 79 -10.74 10.64 -11.66
CA TYR A 79 -11.56 9.51 -12.11
C TYR A 79 -12.99 9.58 -11.56
N TYR A 80 -13.14 9.81 -10.25
CA TYR A 80 -14.44 9.89 -9.60
C TYR A 80 -15.29 11.07 -10.09
N SER A 81 -14.66 12.21 -10.40
CA SER A 81 -15.34 13.35 -11.03
C SER A 81 -15.79 13.03 -12.45
N ALA A 82 -14.97 12.32 -13.23
CA ALA A 82 -15.32 11.82 -14.55
C ALA A 82 -16.43 10.75 -14.51
N LEU A 83 -16.60 10.05 -13.37
CA LEU A 83 -17.74 9.16 -13.14
C LEU A 83 -19.07 9.92 -12.96
N LYS A 84 -19.05 11.15 -12.45
CA LYS A 84 -20.27 11.90 -12.13
C LYS A 84 -20.86 12.67 -13.32
N GLN A 85 -20.06 12.95 -14.35
CA GLN A 85 -20.43 13.92 -15.39
C GLN A 85 -21.29 13.36 -16.52
N ASP A 86 -21.45 12.03 -16.64
CA ASP A 86 -22.05 11.46 -17.85
C ASP A 86 -23.09 10.35 -17.59
N PRO A 87 -24.39 10.71 -17.48
CA PRO A 87 -25.47 9.75 -17.34
C PRO A 87 -25.78 8.97 -18.65
N LYS A 88 -25.17 9.34 -19.79
CA LYS A 88 -25.38 8.70 -21.10
C LYS A 88 -24.20 7.83 -21.56
N ARG A 89 -23.15 7.72 -20.73
CA ARG A 89 -21.91 7.01 -21.07
C ARG A 89 -22.16 5.52 -21.29
N SER A 90 -21.72 5.00 -22.44
CA SER A 90 -21.76 3.56 -22.75
C SER A 90 -20.91 2.76 -21.75
N LEU A 91 -21.30 1.50 -21.50
CA LEU A 91 -20.51 0.55 -20.71
C LEU A 91 -19.07 0.40 -21.25
N GLU A 92 -18.88 0.55 -22.57
CA GLU A 92 -17.58 0.48 -23.22
C GLU A 92 -16.69 1.67 -22.84
N ASP A 93 -17.25 2.89 -22.89
CA ASP A 93 -16.56 4.11 -22.45
C ASP A 93 -16.19 4.07 -20.96
N TRP A 94 -17.02 3.43 -20.13
CA TRP A 94 -16.71 3.17 -18.73
C TRP A 94 -15.51 2.26 -18.55
N ASN A 95 -15.45 1.16 -19.32
CA ASN A 95 -14.34 0.21 -19.26
C ASN A 95 -13.03 0.88 -19.72
N HIS A 96 -13.07 1.69 -20.78
CA HIS A 96 -11.91 2.43 -21.26
C HIS A 96 -11.42 3.46 -20.24
N ALA A 97 -12.32 4.26 -19.66
CA ALA A 97 -11.96 5.23 -18.62
C ALA A 97 -11.34 4.52 -17.41
N HIS A 98 -11.98 3.45 -16.92
CA HIS A 98 -11.46 2.63 -15.82
C HIS A 98 -10.03 2.17 -16.14
N ILE A 99 -9.82 1.43 -17.23
CA ILE A 99 -8.50 0.92 -17.60
C ILE A 99 -7.47 2.05 -17.70
N ARG A 100 -7.81 3.20 -18.30
CA ARG A 100 -6.91 4.35 -18.44
C ARG A 100 -6.39 4.86 -17.09
N TYR A 101 -7.26 5.11 -16.13
CA TYR A 101 -6.86 5.64 -14.82
C TYR A 101 -6.12 4.60 -13.99
N PHE A 102 -6.53 3.33 -14.06
CA PHE A 102 -5.82 2.25 -13.34
C PHE A 102 -4.43 1.97 -13.91
N THR A 103 -4.23 2.05 -15.23
CA THR A 103 -2.90 1.94 -15.83
C THR A 103 -1.99 3.10 -15.41
N LYS A 104 -2.52 4.33 -15.36
CA LYS A 104 -1.79 5.50 -14.81
C LYS A 104 -1.45 5.31 -13.33
N TRP A 105 -2.36 4.75 -12.54
CA TRP A 105 -2.10 4.46 -11.14
C TRP A 105 -1.01 3.38 -10.98
N LEU A 106 -1.06 2.32 -11.80
CA LEU A 106 -0.05 1.26 -11.80
C LEU A 106 1.34 1.80 -12.16
N SER A 107 1.45 2.68 -13.15
CA SER A 107 2.74 3.27 -13.50
C SER A 107 3.33 4.09 -12.35
N ILE A 108 2.50 4.89 -11.66
CA ILE A 108 2.93 5.69 -10.50
C ILE A 108 3.33 4.78 -9.33
N SER A 109 2.59 3.71 -9.06
CA SER A 109 2.87 2.81 -7.93
C SER A 109 4.15 2.00 -8.15
N VAL A 110 4.41 1.53 -9.37
CA VAL A 110 5.66 0.85 -9.75
C VAL A 110 6.86 1.77 -9.60
N THR A 111 6.79 3.01 -10.11
CA THR A 111 7.88 3.99 -9.96
C THR A 111 8.15 4.37 -8.49
N THR A 112 7.10 4.37 -7.67
CA THR A 112 7.17 4.72 -6.25
C THR A 112 7.80 3.61 -5.40
N SER A 113 7.49 2.34 -5.69
CA SER A 113 8.07 1.19 -4.98
C SER A 113 9.59 1.11 -5.14
N SER A 114 10.14 1.43 -6.32
CA SER A 114 11.59 1.38 -6.54
C SER A 114 12.36 2.45 -5.77
N ARG A 115 11.79 3.66 -5.60
CA ARG A 115 12.44 4.76 -4.86
C ARG A 115 12.40 4.58 -3.34
N LEU A 116 11.31 4.01 -2.80
CA LEU A 116 11.17 3.80 -1.36
C LEU A 116 12.01 2.63 -0.84
N THR A 117 12.29 1.64 -1.68
CA THR A 117 13.09 0.46 -1.29
C THR A 117 14.56 0.85 -1.06
N LEU A 118 15.13 1.71 -1.90
CA LEU A 118 16.50 2.20 -1.74
C LEU A 118 16.65 3.21 -0.58
N ILE A 119 15.70 4.14 -0.43
CA ILE A 119 15.80 5.18 0.60
C ILE A 119 15.55 4.61 2.01
N ASN A 120 14.60 3.70 2.20
CA ASN A 120 14.34 3.08 3.52
C ASN A 120 15.36 2.02 3.91
N PHE A 121 16.07 1.41 2.94
CA PHE A 121 17.18 0.51 3.22
C PHE A 121 18.41 1.26 3.75
N ILE A 122 18.65 2.48 3.25
CA ILE A 122 19.80 3.32 3.63
C ILE A 122 19.52 4.16 4.88
N LEU A 123 18.28 4.62 5.08
CA LEU A 123 17.88 5.42 6.25
C LEU A 123 16.59 4.85 6.84
N PRO A 124 16.68 3.87 7.76
CA PRO A 124 15.53 3.50 8.56
C PRO A 124 15.16 4.73 9.41
N LYS A 125 13.96 5.28 9.20
CA LYS A 125 13.41 6.27 10.13
C LYS A 125 13.22 5.58 11.48
N VAL A 126 14.14 5.87 12.40
CA VAL A 126 13.99 5.67 13.85
C VAL A 126 12.83 6.54 14.34
#